data_AF-A0ABD6QLH6-F1
#
_entry.id   AF-A0ABD6QLH6-F1
#
_cell.length_a   1.000
_cell.length_b   1.000
_cell.length_c   1.000
_cell.angle_alpha   90.00
_cell.angle_beta   90.00
_cell.angle_gamma   90.00
#
_symmetry.space_group_name_H-M   'P 1'
#
loop_
_entity.id
_entity.type
_entity.pdbx_description
1 polymer ?
#
loop_
_entity_poly.entity_id
_entity_poly.type
_entity_poly.pdbx_seq_one_letter_code
_entity_poly.pdbx_strand_id
1 'polypeptide(L)'
;MPIRLGDRNETVRAWRAKMNAWFGGLYTRLLGPLPMDTNEYGQRAKSWQEEYERRTGQVVDGVVSDQDMRGLGIPVPSKVVIFTVAGTGANWDVGYPFDLARWQDQERVILQPIGYPAAMFPMGPSVNQGIDELVNQMRIHLDAEPSRKFILIGYSQGALVTSKVLQRMQGNGDLARYMDRCIAGVTFGNPAREHGKYVGTNNPGGQGLDPKCIANTPSWWYDYCTVGDIYGAGPGNDDHEAAEYMTSIFLAVQGHLLTGQDNLAQQVFELFLNPFGEAPAVMKAIASGIGFFTSNPPTAPHIEYHVRECVPGVTYFDHAMDYVRRVLMAGDRIS
;
A
#
# COMPACT_ATOMS: atom_id res chain seq x y z
N MET A 1 -15.97 -8.75 -10.56
CA MET A 1 -16.36 -10.01 -9.88
C MET A 1 -17.50 -10.61 -10.69
N PRO A 2 -17.32 -11.81 -11.25
CA PRO A 2 -18.35 -12.44 -12.05
C PRO A 2 -19.56 -12.82 -11.19
N ILE A 3 -20.77 -12.77 -11.78
CA ILE A 3 -22.00 -13.22 -11.10
C ILE A 3 -22.21 -14.71 -11.42
N ARG A 4 -22.40 -15.53 -10.37
CA ARG A 4 -22.55 -16.98 -10.46
C ARG A 4 -23.83 -17.46 -9.79
N LEU A 5 -24.21 -18.70 -10.08
CA LEU A 5 -25.36 -19.36 -9.44
C LEU A 5 -25.26 -19.30 -7.91
N GLY A 6 -26.28 -18.74 -7.26
CA GLY A 6 -26.37 -18.58 -5.82
C GLY A 6 -25.96 -17.20 -5.29
N ASP A 7 -25.37 -16.32 -6.11
CA ASP A 7 -24.98 -14.98 -5.68
C ASP A 7 -26.20 -14.14 -5.28
N ARG A 8 -26.09 -13.35 -4.20
CA ARG A 8 -27.16 -12.50 -3.67
C ARG A 8 -26.64 -11.10 -3.36
N ASN A 9 -26.79 -10.17 -4.30
CA ASN A 9 -26.30 -8.80 -4.13
C ASN A 9 -26.97 -7.82 -5.11
N GLU A 10 -26.66 -6.53 -4.99
CA GLU A 10 -27.32 -5.50 -5.79
C GLU A 10 -26.82 -5.41 -7.24
N THR A 11 -25.64 -5.96 -7.52
CA THR A 11 -25.16 -6.17 -8.89
C THR A 11 -26.04 -7.20 -9.62
N VAL A 12 -26.50 -8.25 -8.93
CA VAL A 12 -27.48 -9.20 -9.50
C VAL A 12 -28.79 -8.48 -9.83
N ARG A 13 -29.30 -7.63 -8.94
CA ARG A 13 -30.53 -6.87 -9.19
C ARG A 13 -30.37 -5.94 -10.41
N ALA A 14 -29.24 -5.24 -10.49
CA ALA A 14 -28.92 -4.37 -11.63
C ALA A 14 -28.83 -5.17 -12.95
N TRP A 15 -28.17 -6.33 -12.91
CA TRP A 15 -28.09 -7.24 -14.05
C TRP A 15 -29.46 -7.73 -14.50
N ARG A 16 -30.32 -8.17 -13.57
CA ARG A 16 -31.69 -8.60 -13.86
C ARG A 16 -32.48 -7.49 -14.55
N ALA A 17 -32.39 -6.27 -14.05
CA ALA A 17 -33.07 -5.11 -14.61
C ALA A 17 -32.61 -4.81 -16.05
N LYS A 18 -31.31 -4.81 -16.31
CA LYS A 18 -30.75 -4.56 -17.65
C LYS A 18 -31.11 -5.67 -18.63
N MET A 19 -30.96 -6.92 -18.24
CA MET A 19 -31.32 -8.07 -19.07
C MET A 19 -32.79 -8.07 -19.45
N ASN A 20 -33.68 -7.82 -18.48
CA ASN A 20 -35.11 -7.73 -18.76
C ASN A 20 -35.46 -6.53 -19.65
N ALA A 21 -34.82 -5.39 -19.44
CA ALA A 21 -35.05 -4.20 -20.27
C ALA A 21 -34.64 -4.42 -21.73
N TRP A 22 -33.52 -5.11 -21.98
CA TRP A 22 -32.97 -5.26 -23.33
C TRP A 22 -33.50 -6.50 -24.05
N PHE A 23 -33.68 -7.60 -23.33
CA PHE A 23 -33.98 -8.91 -23.92
C PHE A 23 -35.30 -9.50 -23.44
N GLY A 24 -36.01 -8.84 -22.52
CA GLY A 24 -37.16 -9.42 -21.81
C GLY A 24 -38.25 -9.94 -22.73
N GLY A 25 -38.57 -9.23 -23.81
CA GLY A 25 -39.58 -9.69 -24.77
C GLY A 25 -39.25 -11.01 -25.45
N LEU A 26 -37.99 -11.21 -25.85
CA LEU A 26 -37.55 -12.44 -26.52
C LEU A 26 -37.28 -13.55 -25.50
N TYR A 27 -36.53 -13.27 -24.43
CA TYR A 27 -36.07 -14.29 -23.49
C TYR A 27 -37.22 -14.82 -22.63
N THR A 28 -38.21 -13.98 -22.31
CA THR A 28 -39.44 -14.44 -21.63
C THR A 28 -40.19 -15.47 -22.49
N ARG A 29 -40.21 -15.30 -23.81
CA ARG A 29 -40.86 -16.26 -24.72
C ARG A 29 -40.09 -17.57 -24.85
N LEU A 30 -38.76 -17.49 -24.91
CA LEU A 30 -37.90 -18.66 -25.13
C LEU A 30 -37.70 -19.48 -23.86
N LEU A 31 -37.52 -18.81 -22.73
CA LEU A 31 -37.07 -19.44 -21.49
C LEU A 31 -38.16 -19.37 -20.43
N GLY A 32 -38.95 -18.30 -20.40
CA GLY A 32 -39.85 -17.94 -19.32
C GLY A 32 -39.39 -16.66 -18.61
N PRO A 33 -40.28 -16.00 -17.85
CA PRO A 33 -40.01 -14.69 -17.26
C PRO A 33 -38.86 -14.75 -16.25
N LEU A 34 -38.08 -13.67 -16.19
CA LEU A 34 -37.06 -13.45 -15.16
C LEU A 34 -37.72 -12.84 -13.92
N PRO A 35 -37.66 -13.49 -12.73
CA PRO A 35 -38.16 -12.89 -11.49
C PRO A 35 -37.46 -11.56 -11.20
N MET A 36 -38.23 -10.52 -10.87
CA MET A 36 -37.71 -9.16 -10.64
C MET A 36 -37.76 -8.75 -9.16
N ASP A 37 -38.40 -9.57 -8.32
CA ASP A 37 -38.61 -9.42 -6.89
C ASP A 37 -37.49 -10.01 -6.03
N THR A 38 -36.38 -10.42 -6.65
CA THR A 38 -35.23 -11.04 -6.00
C THR A 38 -33.91 -10.46 -6.48
N ASN A 39 -32.90 -10.47 -5.61
CA ASN A 39 -31.51 -10.17 -5.92
C ASN A 39 -30.61 -11.42 -5.92
N GLU A 40 -31.21 -12.61 -5.91
CA GLU A 40 -30.50 -13.88 -6.04
C GLU A 40 -30.25 -14.23 -7.50
N TYR A 41 -29.09 -14.74 -7.86
CA TYR A 41 -28.78 -15.26 -9.19
C TYR A 41 -29.11 -16.76 -9.22
N GLY A 42 -30.40 -17.06 -9.47
CA GLY A 42 -30.92 -18.43 -9.49
C GLY A 42 -30.91 -19.08 -10.87
N GLN A 43 -31.43 -20.29 -10.98
CA GLN A 43 -31.41 -21.09 -12.22
C GLN A 43 -32.04 -20.36 -13.43
N ARG A 44 -33.07 -19.55 -13.20
CA ARG A 44 -33.68 -18.73 -14.26
C ARG A 44 -32.71 -17.67 -14.79
N ALA A 45 -31.99 -16.99 -13.90
CA ALA A 45 -30.98 -16.00 -14.28
C ALA A 45 -29.84 -16.67 -15.07
N LYS A 46 -29.35 -17.82 -14.59
CA LYS A 46 -28.37 -18.63 -15.31
C LYS A 46 -28.83 -18.96 -16.74
N SER A 47 -30.07 -19.44 -16.92
CA SER A 47 -30.58 -19.77 -18.26
C SER A 47 -30.65 -18.57 -19.21
N TRP A 48 -30.93 -17.38 -18.68
CA TRP A 48 -30.96 -16.14 -19.46
C TRP A 48 -29.54 -15.71 -19.86
N GLN A 49 -28.57 -15.87 -18.98
CA GLN A 49 -27.16 -15.59 -19.27
C GLN A 49 -26.60 -16.58 -20.29
N GLU A 50 -26.89 -17.88 -20.18
CA GLU A 50 -26.49 -18.88 -21.18
C GLU A 50 -27.04 -18.55 -22.59
N GLU A 51 -28.24 -17.98 -22.66
CA GLU A 51 -28.83 -17.54 -23.92
C GLU A 51 -28.14 -16.30 -24.48
N TYR A 52 -27.74 -15.37 -23.60
CA TYR A 52 -26.92 -14.22 -23.97
C TYR A 52 -25.55 -14.65 -24.49
N GLU A 53 -24.87 -15.57 -23.80
CA GLU A 53 -23.59 -16.15 -24.20
C GLU A 53 -23.68 -16.82 -25.57
N ARG A 54 -24.70 -17.66 -25.79
CA ARG A 54 -24.96 -18.30 -27.10
C ARG A 54 -25.09 -17.27 -28.22
N ARG A 55 -25.80 -16.17 -27.98
CA ARG A 55 -26.06 -15.12 -28.98
C ARG A 55 -24.88 -14.20 -29.21
N THR A 56 -23.98 -14.09 -28.25
CA THR A 56 -22.79 -13.24 -28.31
C THR A 56 -21.51 -14.04 -28.65
N GLY A 57 -21.62 -15.35 -28.85
CA GLY A 57 -20.50 -16.21 -29.22
C GLY A 57 -19.53 -16.47 -28.08
N GLN A 58 -19.98 -16.41 -26.84
CA GLN A 58 -19.18 -16.66 -25.65
C GLN A 58 -19.22 -18.14 -25.24
N VAL A 59 -18.33 -18.52 -24.33
CA VAL A 59 -18.44 -19.83 -23.64
C VAL A 59 -19.76 -19.86 -22.87
N VAL A 60 -20.53 -20.93 -23.06
CA VAL A 60 -21.86 -21.07 -22.45
C VAL A 60 -21.72 -21.76 -21.10
N ASP A 61 -21.48 -20.99 -20.04
CA ASP A 61 -21.36 -21.48 -18.66
C ASP A 61 -22.42 -20.88 -17.72
N GLY A 62 -23.11 -19.82 -18.15
CA GLY A 62 -24.10 -19.09 -17.39
C GLY A 62 -23.50 -18.21 -16.30
N VAL A 63 -22.24 -17.79 -16.46
CA VAL A 63 -21.53 -16.88 -15.55
C VAL A 63 -21.49 -15.49 -16.17
N VAL A 64 -22.02 -14.49 -15.45
CA VAL A 64 -21.95 -13.10 -15.93
C VAL A 64 -20.53 -12.59 -15.71
N SER A 65 -19.78 -12.41 -16.80
CA SER A 65 -18.42 -11.88 -16.75
C SER A 65 -18.40 -10.35 -16.52
N ASP A 66 -17.24 -9.82 -16.15
CA ASP A 66 -17.02 -8.36 -16.12
C ASP A 66 -17.16 -7.73 -17.52
N GLN A 67 -16.97 -8.51 -18.59
CA GLN A 67 -17.19 -8.05 -19.96
C GLN A 67 -18.68 -7.94 -20.27
N ASP A 68 -19.50 -8.90 -19.82
CA ASP A 68 -20.96 -8.86 -19.97
C ASP A 68 -21.55 -7.67 -19.23
N MET A 69 -21.12 -7.46 -17.97
CA MET A 69 -21.55 -6.31 -17.19
C MET A 69 -21.22 -4.99 -17.90
N ARG A 70 -20.00 -4.84 -18.43
CA ARG A 70 -19.63 -3.67 -19.24
C ARG A 70 -20.49 -3.54 -20.50
N GLY A 71 -20.72 -4.64 -21.22
CA GLY A 71 -21.57 -4.67 -22.42
C GLY A 71 -23.03 -4.27 -22.14
N LEU A 72 -23.55 -4.58 -20.95
CA LEU A 72 -24.88 -4.22 -20.49
C LEU A 72 -24.95 -2.84 -19.80
N GLY A 73 -23.81 -2.13 -19.70
CA GLY A 73 -23.72 -0.85 -18.98
C GLY A 73 -23.98 -0.97 -17.48
N ILE A 74 -23.64 -2.12 -16.88
CA ILE A 74 -23.67 -2.37 -15.44
C ILE A 74 -22.27 -2.03 -14.91
N PRO A 75 -22.14 -1.12 -13.93
CA PRO A 75 -20.86 -0.79 -13.34
C PRO A 75 -20.17 -2.05 -12.78
N VAL A 76 -18.97 -2.34 -13.27
CA VAL A 76 -18.10 -3.35 -12.68
C VAL A 76 -17.25 -2.67 -11.62
N PRO A 77 -17.17 -3.20 -10.39
CA PRO A 77 -16.20 -2.71 -9.42
C PRO A 77 -14.79 -2.83 -10.02
N SER A 78 -14.16 -1.70 -10.32
CA SER A 78 -12.77 -1.68 -10.78
C SER A 78 -11.90 -2.22 -9.64
N LYS A 79 -11.07 -3.23 -9.93
CA LYS A 79 -10.14 -3.74 -8.92
C LYS A 79 -9.21 -2.62 -8.46
N VAL A 80 -8.96 -2.54 -7.17
CA VAL A 80 -8.01 -1.59 -6.60
C VAL A 80 -6.60 -2.13 -6.81
N VAL A 81 -5.66 -1.29 -7.26
CA VAL A 81 -4.24 -1.70 -7.32
C VAL A 81 -3.61 -1.47 -5.97
N ILE A 82 -2.94 -2.47 -5.42
CA ILE A 82 -2.10 -2.29 -4.24
C ILE A 82 -0.65 -2.35 -4.69
N PHE A 83 0.01 -1.20 -4.66
CA PHE A 83 1.44 -1.12 -4.90
C PHE A 83 2.18 -1.37 -3.59
N THR A 84 3.08 -2.35 -3.60
CA THR A 84 3.85 -2.74 -2.40
C THR A 84 5.33 -2.51 -2.65
N VAL A 85 6.00 -1.82 -1.72
CA VAL A 85 7.42 -1.50 -1.83
C VAL A 85 8.16 -2.05 -0.61
N ALA A 86 8.96 -3.07 -0.84
CA ALA A 86 9.70 -3.79 0.20
C ALA A 86 10.73 -2.90 0.91
N GLY A 87 11.16 -3.33 2.10
CA GLY A 87 12.24 -2.67 2.84
C GLY A 87 13.63 -3.09 2.35
N THR A 88 14.66 -2.47 2.93
CA THR A 88 16.07 -2.75 2.62
C THR A 88 16.38 -4.26 2.70
N GLY A 89 17.06 -4.79 1.68
CA GLY A 89 17.54 -6.17 1.62
C GLY A 89 16.46 -7.22 1.35
N ALA A 90 15.19 -6.83 1.25
CA ALA A 90 14.09 -7.73 0.96
C ALA A 90 13.80 -7.79 -0.54
N ASN A 91 13.40 -8.97 -1.02
CA ASN A 91 12.79 -9.10 -2.34
C ASN A 91 11.40 -8.46 -2.35
N TRP A 92 10.92 -8.13 -3.54
CA TRP A 92 9.64 -7.45 -3.75
C TRP A 92 8.43 -8.30 -3.33
N ASP A 93 8.57 -9.63 -3.25
CA ASP A 93 7.51 -10.60 -2.92
C ASP A 93 7.52 -11.04 -1.45
N VAL A 94 8.17 -10.29 -0.55
CA VAL A 94 8.23 -10.62 0.87
C VAL A 94 8.12 -9.38 1.78
N GLY A 95 7.83 -9.63 3.06
CA GLY A 95 7.80 -8.61 4.12
C GLY A 95 6.46 -7.89 4.23
N TYR A 96 6.36 -6.98 5.22
CA TYR A 96 5.09 -6.36 5.60
C TYR A 96 4.27 -5.82 4.44
N PRO A 97 4.83 -5.09 3.45
CA PRO A 97 4.01 -4.54 2.37
C PRO A 97 3.34 -5.63 1.53
N PHE A 98 4.10 -6.66 1.14
CA PHE A 98 3.60 -7.75 0.34
C PHE A 98 2.64 -8.64 1.14
N ASP A 99 2.99 -8.98 2.39
CA ASP A 99 2.14 -9.77 3.29
C ASP A 99 0.80 -9.10 3.56
N LEU A 100 0.81 -7.78 3.78
CA LEU A 100 -0.41 -7.01 4.01
C LEU A 100 -1.34 -7.09 2.79
N ALA A 101 -0.79 -6.99 1.58
CA ALA A 101 -1.57 -6.96 0.36
C ALA A 101 -2.05 -8.34 -0.10
N ARG A 102 -1.22 -9.39 0.02
CA ARG A 102 -1.58 -10.76 -0.41
C ARG A 102 -2.66 -11.39 0.46
N TRP A 103 -2.82 -10.91 1.70
CA TRP A 103 -3.87 -11.36 2.62
C TRP A 103 -5.18 -10.57 2.51
N GLN A 104 -5.27 -9.62 1.57
CA GLN A 104 -6.54 -8.99 1.20
C GLN A 104 -7.35 -9.88 0.25
N ASP A 105 -8.60 -9.48 -0.01
CA ASP A 105 -9.46 -10.11 -1.00
C ASP A 105 -8.89 -9.96 -2.43
N GLN A 106 -8.24 -11.01 -2.93
CA GLN A 106 -7.60 -11.05 -4.25
C GLN A 106 -8.60 -10.97 -5.41
N GLU A 107 -9.90 -11.19 -5.17
CA GLU A 107 -10.93 -10.93 -6.18
C GLU A 107 -11.18 -9.43 -6.37
N ARG A 108 -10.83 -8.60 -5.39
CA ARG A 108 -10.99 -7.13 -5.41
C ARG A 108 -9.73 -6.36 -5.73
N VAL A 109 -8.56 -6.99 -5.66
CA VAL A 109 -7.28 -6.29 -5.82
C VAL A 109 -6.46 -6.80 -6.99
N ILE A 110 -5.62 -5.91 -7.51
CA ILE A 110 -4.46 -6.23 -8.32
C ILE A 110 -3.25 -5.96 -7.43
N LEU A 111 -2.54 -7.01 -7.03
CA LEU A 111 -1.30 -6.88 -6.28
C LEU A 111 -0.15 -6.57 -7.25
N GLN A 112 0.45 -5.39 -7.11
CA GLN A 112 1.60 -4.97 -7.90
C GLN A 112 2.80 -4.67 -6.99
N PRO A 113 3.66 -5.66 -6.73
CA PRO A 113 4.92 -5.42 -6.05
C PRO A 113 5.89 -4.62 -6.92
N ILE A 114 6.73 -3.81 -6.28
CA ILE A 114 7.71 -2.96 -6.95
C ILE A 114 9.08 -3.63 -6.88
N GLY A 115 9.56 -4.11 -8.03
CA GLY A 115 10.88 -4.69 -8.18
C GLY A 115 11.95 -3.61 -8.26
N TYR A 116 12.76 -3.48 -7.22
CA TYR A 116 13.86 -2.51 -7.17
C TYR A 116 15.02 -3.10 -6.34
N PRO A 117 16.23 -2.49 -6.35
CA PRO A 117 17.39 -3.08 -5.68
C PRO A 117 17.23 -3.32 -4.19
N ALA A 118 16.42 -2.52 -3.50
CA ALA A 118 16.33 -2.49 -2.04
C ALA A 118 17.72 -2.43 -1.36
N ALA A 119 18.70 -1.80 -2.01
CA ALA A 119 20.08 -1.83 -1.58
C ALA A 119 20.25 -0.99 -0.31
N MET A 120 21.00 -1.54 0.64
CA MET A 120 21.34 -0.85 1.87
C MET A 120 22.31 0.32 1.64
N PHE A 121 23.23 0.16 0.69
CA PHE A 121 24.19 1.19 0.33
C PHE A 121 24.65 1.03 -1.13
N PRO A 122 24.80 2.14 -1.90
CA PRO A 122 24.29 3.47 -1.57
C PRO A 122 22.75 3.45 -1.63
N MET A 123 22.10 3.92 -0.56
CA MET A 123 20.64 3.81 -0.42
C MET A 123 19.90 4.76 -1.37
N GLY A 124 20.43 5.97 -1.61
CA GLY A 124 19.76 6.99 -2.42
C GLY A 124 19.49 6.53 -3.86
N PRO A 125 20.49 6.00 -4.60
CA PRO A 125 20.27 5.41 -5.91
C PRO A 125 19.25 4.26 -5.90
N SER A 126 19.21 3.43 -4.85
CA SER A 126 18.19 2.39 -4.68
C SER A 126 16.79 2.99 -4.54
N VAL A 127 16.62 3.97 -3.64
CA VAL A 127 15.35 4.68 -3.43
C VAL A 127 14.87 5.35 -4.72
N ASN A 128 15.76 6.00 -5.47
CA ASN A 128 15.42 6.64 -6.74
C ASN A 128 14.90 5.62 -7.76
N GLN A 129 15.57 4.46 -7.89
CA GLN A 129 15.09 3.38 -8.76
C GLN A 129 13.72 2.83 -8.30
N GLY A 130 13.50 2.72 -6.98
CA GLY A 130 12.20 2.33 -6.43
C GLY A 130 11.09 3.34 -6.75
N ILE A 131 11.39 4.64 -6.70
CA ILE A 131 10.46 5.71 -7.09
C ILE A 131 10.14 5.61 -8.58
N ASP A 132 11.15 5.45 -9.42
CA ASP A 132 10.98 5.37 -10.87
C ASP A 132 10.14 4.16 -11.27
N GLU A 133 10.40 2.99 -10.70
CA GLU A 133 9.61 1.79 -10.99
C GLU A 133 8.20 1.87 -10.42
N LEU A 134 8.00 2.42 -9.21
CA LEU A 134 6.65 2.65 -8.68
C LEU A 134 5.85 3.57 -9.61
N VAL A 135 6.45 4.66 -10.09
CA VAL A 135 5.78 5.58 -11.02
C VAL A 135 5.52 4.93 -12.38
N ASN A 136 6.44 4.11 -12.87
CA ASN A 136 6.26 3.33 -14.09
C ASN A 136 5.03 2.38 -13.97
N GLN A 137 4.97 1.60 -12.89
CA GLN A 137 3.84 0.71 -12.61
C GLN A 137 2.52 1.47 -12.40
N MET A 138 2.56 2.62 -11.72
CA MET A 138 1.40 3.49 -11.61
C MET A 138 0.88 3.92 -12.98
N ARG A 139 1.75 4.34 -13.90
CA ARG A 139 1.33 4.71 -15.27
C ARG A 139 0.73 3.53 -16.02
N ILE A 140 1.36 2.36 -15.98
CA ILE A 140 0.87 1.14 -16.63
C ILE A 140 -0.55 0.79 -16.16
N HIS A 141 -0.79 0.81 -14.85
CA HIS A 141 -2.08 0.37 -14.30
C HIS A 141 -3.15 1.47 -14.28
N LEU A 142 -2.77 2.71 -14.00
CA LEU A 142 -3.69 3.79 -13.70
C LEU A 142 -4.04 4.63 -14.94
N ASP A 143 -3.14 4.74 -15.92
CA ASP A 143 -3.46 5.47 -17.16
C ASP A 143 -4.30 4.59 -18.11
N ALA A 144 -4.16 3.26 -18.02
CA ALA A 144 -4.99 2.31 -18.76
C ALA A 144 -6.46 2.28 -18.31
N GLU A 145 -6.75 2.65 -17.05
CA GLU A 145 -8.10 2.70 -16.49
C GLU A 145 -8.24 3.94 -15.61
N PRO A 146 -8.73 5.08 -16.14
CA PRO A 146 -8.81 6.35 -15.41
C PRO A 146 -9.65 6.29 -14.13
N SER A 147 -10.60 5.36 -14.03
CA SER A 147 -11.43 5.16 -12.84
C SER A 147 -10.75 4.33 -11.73
N ARG A 148 -9.62 3.69 -12.03
CA ARG A 148 -8.98 2.73 -11.12
C ARG A 148 -8.41 3.41 -9.88
N LYS A 149 -8.81 2.95 -8.71
CA LYS A 149 -8.27 3.42 -7.43
C LYS A 149 -7.04 2.59 -7.02
N PHE A 150 -6.21 3.13 -6.14
CA PHE A 150 -5.02 2.43 -5.67
C PHE A 150 -4.66 2.73 -4.21
N ILE A 151 -3.82 1.86 -3.67
CA ILE A 151 -3.25 1.93 -2.32
C ILE A 151 -1.73 1.84 -2.44
N LEU A 152 -1.02 2.64 -1.63
CA LEU A 152 0.44 2.55 -1.49
C LEU A 152 0.78 1.90 -0.15
N ILE A 153 1.65 0.88 -0.16
CA ILE A 153 2.15 0.25 1.05
C ILE A 153 3.68 0.17 1.00
N GLY A 154 4.35 0.69 2.03
CA GLY A 154 5.81 0.70 2.11
C GLY A 154 6.34 0.35 3.50
N TYR A 155 7.55 -0.20 3.56
CA TYR A 155 8.26 -0.48 4.82
C TYR A 155 9.70 0.04 4.75
N SER A 156 10.16 0.75 5.78
CA SER A 156 11.54 1.24 5.90
C SER A 156 11.97 2.02 4.65
N GLN A 157 12.98 1.55 3.90
CA GLN A 157 13.37 2.13 2.60
C GLN A 157 12.20 2.22 1.59
N GLY A 158 11.32 1.21 1.54
CA GLY A 158 10.13 1.24 0.71
C GLY A 158 9.07 2.24 1.20
N ALA A 159 8.99 2.50 2.51
CA ALA A 159 8.15 3.57 3.06
C ALA A 159 8.65 4.95 2.63
N LEU A 160 9.98 5.11 2.51
CA LEU A 160 10.55 6.33 1.94
C LEU A 160 10.16 6.50 0.46
N VAL A 161 10.26 5.44 -0.35
CA VAL A 161 9.83 5.45 -1.76
C VAL A 161 8.37 5.88 -1.91
N THR A 162 7.45 5.24 -1.17
CA THR A 162 6.02 5.60 -1.23
C THR A 162 5.75 7.02 -0.74
N SER A 163 6.48 7.48 0.28
CA SER A 163 6.38 8.85 0.80
C SER A 163 6.85 9.90 -0.20
N LYS A 164 7.94 9.65 -0.94
CA LYS A 164 8.38 10.55 -2.01
C LYS A 164 7.39 10.60 -3.17
N VAL A 165 6.72 9.48 -3.48
CA VAL A 165 5.64 9.47 -4.46
C VAL A 165 4.42 10.24 -3.94
N LEU A 166 4.04 10.12 -2.66
CA LEU A 166 3.00 10.95 -2.05
C LEU A 166 3.31 12.43 -2.18
N GLN A 167 4.53 12.86 -1.86
CA GLN A 167 4.94 14.26 -2.00
C GLN A 167 4.80 14.77 -3.44
N ARG A 168 5.10 13.94 -4.44
CA ARG A 168 4.88 14.26 -5.87
C ARG A 168 3.40 14.29 -6.26
N MET A 169 2.52 13.64 -5.50
CA MET A 169 1.05 13.73 -5.67
C MET A 169 0.45 14.94 -4.94
N GLN A 170 1.11 15.48 -3.92
CA GLN A 170 0.61 16.60 -3.13
C GLN A 170 0.72 17.94 -3.89
N GLY A 171 -0.26 18.82 -3.67
CA GLY A 171 -0.30 20.15 -4.27
C GLY A 171 -0.31 20.10 -5.80
N ASN A 172 0.59 20.84 -6.43
CA ASN A 172 0.77 20.89 -7.88
C ASN A 172 1.94 20.01 -8.37
N GLY A 173 2.26 18.94 -7.63
CA GLY A 173 3.31 18.01 -8.01
C GLY A 173 3.02 17.31 -9.35
N ASP A 174 4.06 16.72 -9.95
CA ASP A 174 3.99 16.11 -11.29
C ASP A 174 3.09 14.85 -11.35
N LEU A 175 2.75 14.29 -10.18
CA LEU A 175 1.84 13.16 -10.02
C LEU A 175 0.48 13.55 -9.42
N ALA A 176 0.19 14.85 -9.29
CA ALA A 176 -1.03 15.35 -8.63
C ALA A 176 -2.33 14.75 -9.21
N ARG A 177 -2.35 14.42 -10.51
CA ARG A 177 -3.47 13.75 -11.18
C ARG A 177 -3.87 12.40 -10.58
N TYR A 178 -2.97 11.74 -9.85
CA TYR A 178 -3.26 10.47 -9.18
C TYR A 178 -3.78 10.64 -7.76
N MET A 179 -3.67 11.83 -7.17
CA MET A 179 -3.95 12.05 -5.76
C MET A 179 -5.36 11.59 -5.38
N ASP A 180 -6.39 12.00 -6.10
CA ASP A 180 -7.80 11.67 -5.82
C ASP A 180 -8.13 10.17 -5.95
N ARG A 181 -7.24 9.41 -6.61
CA ARG A 181 -7.39 7.97 -6.83
C ARG A 181 -6.63 7.15 -5.79
N CYS A 182 -5.74 7.77 -5.01
CA CYS A 182 -5.08 7.16 -3.88
C CYS A 182 -6.05 7.13 -2.69
N ILE A 183 -6.54 5.93 -2.35
CA ILE A 183 -7.58 5.76 -1.33
C ILE A 183 -7.05 5.30 0.03
N ALA A 184 -5.80 4.85 0.09
CA ALA A 184 -5.08 4.62 1.33
C ALA A 184 -3.57 4.67 1.11
N GLY A 185 -2.86 5.07 2.16
CA GLY A 185 -1.42 4.86 2.29
C GLY A 185 -1.13 4.13 3.60
N VAL A 186 -0.20 3.20 3.58
CA VAL A 186 0.28 2.50 4.78
C VAL A 186 1.79 2.45 4.75
N THR A 187 2.41 2.88 5.83
CA THR A 187 3.87 2.87 5.96
C THR A 187 4.28 2.35 7.32
N PHE A 188 5.34 1.54 7.33
CA PHE A 188 5.97 1.03 8.56
C PHE A 188 7.39 1.56 8.65
N GLY A 189 7.77 2.14 9.79
CA GLY A 189 9.13 2.61 10.05
C GLY A 189 9.62 3.64 9.04
N ASN A 190 8.76 4.61 8.72
CA ASN A 190 8.94 5.53 7.61
C ASN A 190 10.00 6.61 7.89
N PRO A 191 11.14 6.62 7.16
CA PRO A 191 12.14 7.68 7.32
C PRO A 191 11.64 9.07 6.93
N ALA A 192 10.52 9.19 6.22
CA ALA A 192 9.92 10.47 5.88
C ALA A 192 8.65 10.79 6.70
N ARG A 193 8.43 10.15 7.85
CA ARG A 193 7.25 10.41 8.69
C ARG A 193 7.21 11.85 9.18
N GLU A 194 6.07 12.51 8.99
CA GLU A 194 5.83 13.86 9.52
C GLU A 194 5.79 13.87 11.06
N HIS A 195 6.38 14.90 11.66
CA HIS A 195 6.33 15.11 13.11
C HIS A 195 4.88 15.11 13.62
N GLY A 196 4.64 14.44 14.75
CA GLY A 196 3.31 14.35 15.36
C GLY A 196 2.25 13.56 14.57
N LYS A 197 2.58 13.01 13.39
CA LYS A 197 1.70 12.10 12.63
C LYS A 197 2.09 10.66 12.87
N TYR A 198 1.18 9.88 13.44
CA TYR A 198 1.35 8.45 13.70
C TYR A 198 -0.02 7.81 13.93
N VAL A 199 -0.07 6.48 13.83
CA VAL A 199 -1.22 5.67 14.18
C VAL A 199 -0.93 4.86 15.45
N GLY A 200 -1.88 4.87 16.38
CA GLY A 200 -1.81 4.10 17.63
C GLY A 200 -1.93 4.97 18.88
N THR A 201 -1.90 4.33 20.05
CA THR A 201 -2.01 5.00 21.35
C THR A 201 -0.67 5.52 21.89
N ASN A 202 0.44 4.96 21.40
CA ASN A 202 1.77 5.30 21.88
C ASN A 202 2.43 6.29 20.92
N ASN A 203 2.65 7.53 21.37
CA ASN A 203 3.36 8.52 20.59
C ASN A 203 4.84 8.10 20.42
N PRO A 204 5.34 7.86 19.19
CA PRO A 204 6.74 7.51 18.96
C PRO A 204 7.69 8.69 19.24
N GLY A 205 7.18 9.92 19.28
CA GLY A 205 7.97 11.15 19.38
C GLY A 205 8.71 11.51 18.10
N GLY A 206 9.31 12.69 18.05
CA GLY A 206 10.15 13.15 16.93
C GLY A 206 9.51 13.00 15.54
N GLN A 207 10.36 12.81 14.52
CA GLN A 207 9.98 12.67 13.10
C GLN A 207 10.93 11.72 12.37
N GLY A 208 10.67 11.41 11.11
CA GLY A 208 11.57 10.60 10.29
C GLY A 208 12.94 11.26 10.06
N LEU A 209 13.96 10.45 9.75
CA LEU A 209 15.33 10.92 9.52
C LEU A 209 15.58 11.56 8.14
N ASP A 210 14.65 11.45 7.20
CA ASP A 210 14.75 12.13 5.92
C ASP A 210 14.50 13.63 6.11
N PRO A 211 15.41 14.52 5.66
CA PRO A 211 15.25 15.97 5.86
C PRO A 211 14.05 16.56 5.10
N LYS A 212 13.46 15.79 4.18
CA LYS A 212 12.24 16.11 3.44
C LYS A 212 11.17 15.08 3.83
N CYS A 213 10.79 15.07 5.11
CA CYS A 213 9.60 14.38 5.60
C CYS A 213 8.34 14.84 4.86
N ILE A 214 7.31 14.00 4.86
CA ILE A 214 5.97 14.37 4.38
C ILE A 214 5.52 15.62 5.16
N ALA A 215 4.82 16.52 4.48
CA ALA A 215 4.15 17.65 5.10
C ALA A 215 2.65 17.55 4.80
N ASN A 216 1.81 17.92 5.76
CA ASN A 216 0.36 17.82 5.63
C ASN A 216 -0.09 16.40 5.25
N THR A 217 0.44 15.41 5.97
CA THR A 217 0.12 13.99 5.79
C THR A 217 -1.39 13.82 5.81
N PRO A 218 -2.00 13.30 4.73
CA PRO A 218 -3.44 13.12 4.67
C PRO A 218 -3.93 12.18 5.78
N SER A 219 -5.14 12.39 6.29
CA SER A 219 -5.68 11.54 7.37
C SER A 219 -5.86 10.07 6.99
N TRP A 220 -5.97 9.77 5.69
CA TRP A 220 -6.03 8.40 5.14
C TRP A 220 -4.64 7.77 4.91
N TRP A 221 -3.56 8.46 5.25
CA TRP A 221 -2.20 7.94 5.21
C TRP A 221 -1.78 7.49 6.62
N TYR A 222 -1.69 6.18 6.81
CA TYR A 222 -1.41 5.57 8.10
C TYR A 222 0.09 5.26 8.23
N ASP A 223 0.79 6.13 8.95
CA ASP A 223 2.19 5.97 9.34
C ASP A 223 2.31 5.23 10.68
N TYR A 224 2.77 3.98 10.62
CA TYR A 224 3.05 3.16 11.79
C TYR A 224 4.52 3.28 12.18
N CYS A 225 4.75 3.76 13.40
CA CYS A 225 6.07 3.91 13.98
C CYS A 225 6.02 3.53 15.46
N THR A 226 6.88 2.61 15.86
CA THR A 226 7.00 2.19 17.27
C THR A 226 7.89 3.18 18.01
N VAL A 227 7.57 3.44 19.28
CA VAL A 227 8.53 4.06 20.22
C VAL A 227 9.88 3.32 20.16
N GLY A 228 10.95 4.10 19.97
CA GLY A 228 12.32 3.60 19.87
C GLY A 228 12.77 3.23 18.45
N ASP A 229 11.89 3.28 17.44
CA ASP A 229 12.34 3.17 16.05
C ASP A 229 12.98 4.47 15.58
N ILE A 230 14.31 4.49 15.54
CA ILE A 230 15.08 5.69 15.20
C ILE A 230 14.86 6.16 13.76
N TYR A 231 14.47 5.28 12.83
CA TYR A 231 14.31 5.67 11.44
C TYR A 231 13.04 6.50 11.24
N GLY A 232 11.95 6.11 11.91
CA GLY A 232 10.68 6.83 11.87
C GLY A 232 10.49 7.89 12.96
N ALA A 233 11.24 7.84 14.06
CA ALA A 233 11.09 8.76 15.20
C ALA A 233 12.32 9.63 15.49
N GLY A 234 13.44 9.39 14.81
CA GLY A 234 14.71 10.05 15.12
C GLY A 234 15.11 9.78 16.58
N PRO A 235 15.49 10.79 17.36
CA PRO A 235 15.84 10.61 18.76
C PRO A 235 14.60 10.36 19.65
N GLY A 236 13.37 10.46 19.12
CA GLY A 236 12.13 10.20 19.85
C GLY A 236 11.71 11.26 20.87
N ASN A 237 12.50 12.33 21.08
CA ASN A 237 12.29 13.29 22.17
C ASN A 237 12.46 14.78 21.79
N ASP A 238 12.23 15.17 20.53
CA ASP A 238 12.38 16.55 20.02
C ASP A 238 13.75 17.20 20.32
N ASP A 239 14.76 16.39 20.61
CA ASP A 239 16.15 16.84 20.70
C ASP A 239 16.68 17.17 19.31
N HIS A 240 16.75 18.47 19.00
CA HIS A 240 17.16 18.95 17.69
C HIS A 240 18.60 18.59 17.35
N GLU A 241 19.53 18.65 18.31
CA GLU A 241 20.94 18.35 18.06
C GLU A 241 21.12 16.87 17.74
N ALA A 242 20.49 15.99 18.53
CA ALA A 242 20.47 14.56 18.27
C ALA A 242 19.84 14.22 16.90
N ALA A 243 18.75 14.90 16.54
CA ALA A 243 18.08 14.73 15.26
C ALA A 243 18.96 15.16 14.08
N GLU A 244 19.68 16.28 14.18
CA GLU A 244 20.60 16.77 13.14
C GLU A 244 21.77 15.80 12.88
N TYR A 245 22.36 15.24 13.94
CA TYR A 245 23.41 14.23 13.82
C TYR A 245 22.89 12.96 13.14
N MET A 246 21.75 12.44 13.59
CA MET A 246 21.16 11.23 12.99
C MET A 246 20.78 11.45 11.52
N THR A 247 20.24 12.63 11.19
CA THR A 247 19.89 13.01 9.80
C THR A 247 21.13 13.07 8.92
N SER A 248 22.24 13.63 9.42
CA SER A 248 23.49 13.73 8.68
C SER A 248 24.09 12.36 8.37
N ILE A 249 24.00 11.42 9.32
CA ILE A 249 24.42 10.03 9.11
C ILE A 249 23.47 9.32 8.11
N PHE A 250 22.17 9.55 8.22
CA PHE A 250 21.20 9.04 7.25
C PHE A 250 21.52 9.52 5.82
N LEU A 251 21.87 10.80 5.65
CA LEU A 251 22.27 11.36 4.36
C LEU A 251 23.58 10.76 3.83
N ALA A 252 24.52 10.43 4.71
CA ALA A 252 25.73 9.70 4.35
C ALA A 252 25.41 8.36 3.67
N VAL A 253 24.48 7.60 4.27
CA VAL A 253 24.05 6.25 3.81
C VAL A 253 23.26 6.33 2.51
N GLN A 254 22.49 7.41 2.34
CA GLN A 254 21.85 7.75 1.07
C GLN A 254 22.88 8.02 -0.05
N GLY A 255 24.17 8.14 0.27
CA GLY A 255 25.25 8.36 -0.70
C GLY A 255 25.52 9.83 -1.01
N HIS A 256 24.92 10.77 -0.27
CA HIS A 256 25.08 12.21 -0.52
C HIS A 256 26.46 12.77 -0.09
N LEU A 257 27.27 12.00 0.64
CA LEU A 257 28.63 12.38 1.05
C LEU A 257 29.74 11.91 0.09
N LEU A 258 29.40 11.23 -1.01
CA LEU A 258 30.37 10.58 -1.91
C LEU A 258 31.01 11.50 -2.96
N THR A 259 31.20 12.78 -2.66
CA THR A 259 31.98 13.70 -3.53
C THR A 259 33.34 14.06 -2.94
N GLY A 260 33.97 13.19 -2.14
CA GLY A 260 35.22 13.56 -1.47
C GLY A 260 36.23 12.48 -1.14
N GLN A 261 35.89 11.38 -0.46
CA GLN A 261 36.90 10.43 0.04
C GLN A 261 36.36 8.99 0.14
N ASP A 262 37.10 8.05 -0.45
CA ASP A 262 36.75 6.62 -0.58
C ASP A 262 36.54 5.88 0.76
N ASN A 263 37.02 6.44 1.89
CA ASN A 263 36.91 5.80 3.22
C ASN A 263 35.55 5.98 3.93
N LEU A 264 34.75 7.00 3.59
CA LEU A 264 33.45 7.23 4.25
C LEU A 264 32.39 6.21 3.83
N ALA A 265 32.46 5.74 2.57
CA ALA A 265 31.55 4.71 2.05
C ALA A 265 31.69 3.38 2.81
N GLN A 266 32.93 2.98 3.11
CA GLN A 266 33.23 1.76 3.86
C GLN A 266 32.80 1.89 5.33
N GLN A 267 33.10 3.00 6.00
CA GLN A 267 32.66 3.22 7.39
C GLN A 267 31.14 3.27 7.53
N VAL A 268 30.44 3.82 6.54
CA VAL A 268 28.97 3.86 6.47
C VAL A 268 28.38 2.47 6.17
N PHE A 269 29.06 1.66 5.35
CA PHE A 269 28.71 0.27 5.06
C PHE A 269 28.91 -0.64 6.28
N GLU A 270 29.99 -0.44 7.05
CA GLU A 270 30.30 -1.17 8.29
C GLU A 270 29.37 -0.78 9.45
N LEU A 271 28.96 0.50 9.52
CA LEU A 271 27.95 1.02 10.44
C LEU A 271 26.58 0.30 10.31
N PHE A 272 26.15 -0.05 9.10
CA PHE A 272 24.83 -0.67 8.88
C PHE A 272 24.82 -2.20 9.00
N LEU A 273 25.92 -2.89 8.65
CA LEU A 273 26.04 -4.35 8.85
C LEU A 273 26.36 -4.74 10.30
N ASN A 274 26.94 -3.83 11.07
CA ASN A 274 27.34 -4.07 12.45
C ASN A 274 26.98 -2.86 13.34
N PRO A 275 25.70 -2.67 13.71
CA PRO A 275 25.24 -1.53 14.50
C PRO A 275 25.94 -1.40 15.87
N PHE A 276 26.49 -2.50 16.40
CA PHE A 276 27.33 -2.49 17.61
C PHE A 276 28.79 -2.13 17.35
N GLY A 277 29.28 -2.27 16.11
CA GLY A 277 30.68 -2.07 15.68
C GLY A 277 31.04 -0.62 15.33
N GLU A 278 30.41 0.00 14.34
CA GLU A 278 30.97 1.22 13.71
C GLU A 278 30.02 2.41 13.48
N ALA A 279 28.82 2.43 14.08
CA ALA A 279 28.07 3.69 14.18
C ALA A 279 28.89 4.80 14.87
N PRO A 280 28.83 6.06 14.40
CA PRO A 280 29.37 7.19 15.13
C PRO A 280 28.92 7.13 16.58
N ALA A 281 29.85 7.33 17.51
CA ALA A 281 29.59 7.14 18.94
C ALA A 281 28.35 7.93 19.41
N VAL A 282 28.10 9.11 18.82
CA VAL A 282 26.92 9.93 19.08
C VAL A 282 25.62 9.22 18.69
N MET A 283 25.53 8.61 17.50
CA MET A 283 24.35 7.85 17.07
C MET A 283 24.15 6.61 17.94
N LYS A 284 25.22 5.87 18.27
CA LYS A 284 25.11 4.74 19.20
C LYS A 284 24.59 5.18 20.55
N ALA A 285 25.10 6.28 21.09
CA ALA A 285 24.68 6.81 22.38
C ALA A 285 23.19 7.16 22.36
N ILE A 286 22.73 7.90 21.36
CA ILE A 286 21.32 8.28 21.24
C ILE A 286 20.44 7.04 21.04
N ALA A 287 20.75 6.19 20.06
CA ALA A 287 19.97 5.00 19.73
C ALA A 287 19.96 3.96 20.87
N SER A 288 21.06 3.81 21.60
CA SER A 288 21.10 2.98 22.82
C SER A 288 20.31 3.61 23.96
N GLY A 289 20.34 4.94 24.09
CA GLY A 289 19.56 5.70 25.07
C GLY A 289 18.05 5.52 24.90
N ILE A 290 17.57 5.34 23.67
CA ILE A 290 16.16 5.03 23.37
C ILE A 290 15.90 3.53 23.14
N GLY A 291 16.85 2.68 23.49
CA GLY A 291 16.67 1.23 23.50
C GLY A 291 16.72 0.54 22.12
N PHE A 292 17.06 1.23 21.04
CA PHE A 292 16.99 0.70 19.69
C PHE A 292 17.99 -0.44 19.46
N PHE A 293 19.28 -0.19 19.68
CA PHE A 293 20.32 -1.21 19.51
C PHE A 293 20.39 -2.19 20.68
N THR A 294 19.96 -1.77 21.88
CA THR A 294 20.00 -2.62 23.08
C THR A 294 18.75 -3.49 23.25
N SER A 295 17.75 -3.32 22.38
CA SER A 295 16.58 -4.21 22.33
C SER A 295 16.97 -5.64 21.95
N ASN A 296 16.11 -6.60 22.30
CA ASN A 296 16.28 -8.00 21.95
C ASN A 296 15.04 -8.52 21.20
N PRO A 297 15.15 -8.88 19.91
CA PRO A 297 16.35 -8.78 19.07
C PRO A 297 16.80 -7.33 18.86
N PRO A 298 18.07 -7.08 18.48
CA PRO A 298 18.53 -5.73 18.13
C PRO A 298 17.62 -5.12 17.06
N THR A 299 17.35 -3.82 17.18
CA THR A 299 16.45 -3.04 16.30
C THR A 299 14.99 -3.52 16.31
N ALA A 300 14.58 -4.31 17.31
CA ALA A 300 13.22 -4.80 17.49
C ALA A 300 12.11 -3.75 17.27
N PRO A 301 12.21 -2.49 17.74
CA PRO A 301 11.23 -1.45 17.45
C PRO A 301 10.93 -1.24 15.95
N HIS A 302 11.90 -1.50 15.07
CA HIS A 302 11.78 -1.33 13.62
C HIS A 302 11.43 -2.63 12.89
N ILE A 303 11.69 -3.81 13.47
CA ILE A 303 11.48 -5.09 12.78
C ILE A 303 10.28 -5.89 13.31
N GLU A 304 9.64 -5.48 14.40
CA GLU A 304 8.57 -6.23 15.08
C GLU A 304 7.17 -5.58 15.03
N TYR A 305 6.80 -4.92 13.94
CA TYR A 305 5.44 -4.37 13.77
C TYR A 305 4.32 -5.43 13.84
N HIS A 306 4.63 -6.70 13.61
CA HIS A 306 3.71 -7.84 13.76
C HIS A 306 3.57 -8.35 15.20
N VAL A 307 4.38 -7.85 16.13
CA VAL A 307 4.32 -8.24 17.56
C VAL A 307 3.89 -7.06 18.41
N ARG A 308 4.39 -5.86 18.08
CA ARG A 308 4.21 -4.66 18.86
C ARG A 308 2.81 -4.07 18.67
N GLU A 309 2.21 -3.68 19.78
CA GLU A 309 0.85 -3.17 19.81
C GLU A 309 0.76 -1.72 19.32
N CYS A 310 -0.16 -1.50 18.39
CA CYS A 310 -0.57 -0.17 17.93
C CYS A 310 -1.60 0.42 18.90
N VAL A 311 -2.58 -0.40 19.28
CA VAL A 311 -3.56 -0.16 20.32
C VAL A 311 -3.64 -1.41 21.19
N PRO A 312 -4.12 -1.33 22.46
CA PRO A 312 -4.14 -2.48 23.35
C PRO A 312 -4.77 -3.73 22.71
N GLY A 313 -4.03 -4.83 22.65
CA GLY A 313 -4.47 -6.10 22.05
C GLY A 313 -4.44 -6.19 20.53
N VAL A 314 -3.97 -5.17 19.81
CA VAL A 314 -3.89 -5.18 18.33
C VAL A 314 -2.51 -4.69 17.87
N THR A 315 -1.80 -5.53 17.12
CA THR A 315 -0.47 -5.18 16.59
C THR A 315 -0.55 -4.09 15.52
N TYR A 316 0.57 -3.42 15.24
CA TYR A 316 0.65 -2.47 14.11
C TYR A 316 0.27 -3.13 12.79
N PHE A 317 0.75 -4.36 12.57
CA PHE A 317 0.43 -5.10 11.35
C PHE A 317 -1.06 -5.46 11.26
N ASP A 318 -1.67 -5.95 12.35
CA ASP A 318 -3.10 -6.31 12.37
C ASP A 318 -4.01 -5.09 12.20
N HIS A 319 -3.64 -3.96 12.81
CA HIS A 319 -4.37 -2.71 12.63
C HIS A 319 -4.32 -2.25 11.16
N ALA A 320 -3.17 -2.38 10.51
CA ALA A 320 -3.00 -2.07 9.10
C ALA A 320 -3.78 -3.00 8.17
N MET A 321 -3.81 -4.30 8.50
CA MET A 321 -4.59 -5.31 7.80
C MET A 321 -6.08 -4.96 7.80
N ASP A 322 -6.62 -4.62 8.98
CA ASP A 322 -8.03 -4.21 9.13
C ASP A 322 -8.32 -2.90 8.40
N TYR A 323 -7.44 -1.90 8.53
CA TYR A 323 -7.58 -0.62 7.84
C TYR A 323 -7.71 -0.81 6.32
N VAL A 324 -6.78 -1.54 5.70
CA VAL A 324 -6.82 -1.78 4.25
C VAL A 324 -8.05 -2.60 3.86
N ARG A 325 -8.44 -3.59 4.66
CA ARG A 325 -9.68 -4.35 4.44
C ARG A 325 -10.91 -3.44 4.42
N ARG A 326 -11.04 -2.52 5.39
CA ARG A 326 -12.15 -1.56 5.46
C ARG A 326 -12.16 -0.60 4.26
N VAL A 327 -11.00 -0.10 3.84
CA VAL A 327 -10.86 0.74 2.63
C VAL A 327 -11.32 -0.02 1.38
N LEU A 328 -10.89 -1.27 1.22
CA LEU A 328 -11.32 -2.12 0.09
C LEU A 328 -12.81 -2.47 0.13
N MET A 329 -13.41 -2.58 1.32
CA MET A 329 -14.85 -2.77 1.48
C MET A 329 -15.64 -1.52 1.09
N ALA A 330 -15.17 -0.34 1.50
CA ALA A 330 -15.76 0.94 1.14
C ALA A 330 -15.55 1.28 -0.35
N GLY A 331 -14.45 0.82 -0.94
CA GLY A 331 -14.03 1.22 -2.28
C GLY A 331 -13.60 2.69 -2.35
N ASP A 332 -13.37 3.33 -1.20
CA ASP A 332 -12.97 4.73 -1.09
C ASP A 332 -12.20 5.00 0.21
N ARG A 333 -11.67 6.22 0.34
CA ARG A 333 -11.08 6.72 1.59
C ARG A 333 -12.08 6.60 2.74
N ILE A 334 -11.58 6.21 3.90
CA ILE A 334 -12.36 6.17 5.14
C ILE A 334 -11.72 7.10 6.16
N SER A 335 -12.56 7.79 6.94
CA SER A 335 -12.14 8.75 7.97
C SER A 335 -11.85 8.08 9.30
#